data_AF-A0A6G3UEB1-F1
#
_entry.id   AF-A0A6G3UEB1-F1
#
_cell.length_a   1.000
_cell.length_b   1.000
_cell.length_c   1.000
_cell.angle_alpha   90.00
_cell.angle_beta   90.00
_cell.angle_gamma   90.00
#
_symmetry.space_group_name_H-M   'P 1'
#
loop_
_entity.id
_entity.type
_entity.pdbx_description
1 polymer ?
#
loop_
_entity_poly.entity_id
_entity_poly.type
_entity_poly.pdbx_seq_one_letter_code
_entity_poly.pdbx_strand_id
1 'polypeptide(L)'
;MPTRKITITVPEELVESIKERVDARGVSGYIAAAAAHQDAMDRLRELADRLEEEHGSVTDEEQQAALDRIAAIDDWHDAQRSTAGEAA
;
A
#
# COMPACT_ATOMS: atom_id res chain seq x y z
N MET A 1 -4.54 -19.97 6.89
CA MET A 1 -5.97 -19.61 6.85
C MET A 1 -6.70 -20.61 5.95
N PRO A 2 -7.92 -21.04 6.29
CA PRO A 2 -8.69 -21.95 5.43
C PRO A 2 -9.09 -21.24 4.13
N THR A 3 -8.94 -21.92 2.99
CA THR A 3 -9.33 -21.40 1.67
C THR A 3 -10.68 -21.98 1.25
N ARG A 4 -11.56 -21.16 0.67
CA ARG A 4 -12.83 -21.58 0.07
C ARG A 4 -12.79 -21.32 -1.44
N LYS A 5 -13.13 -22.33 -2.25
CA LYS A 5 -13.29 -22.16 -3.70
C LYS A 5 -14.56 -21.37 -3.97
N ILE A 6 -14.45 -20.31 -4.75
CA ILE A 6 -15.55 -19.50 -5.25
C ILE A 6 -15.43 -19.48 -6.78
N THR A 7 -16.54 -19.64 -7.49
CA THR A 7 -16.59 -19.48 -8.95
C THR A 7 -17.18 -18.11 -9.25
N ILE A 8 -16.46 -17.30 -10.03
CA ILE A 8 -16.89 -15.98 -10.48
C ILE A 8 -16.75 -15.89 -12.00
N THR A 9 -17.58 -15.07 -12.61
CA THR A 9 -17.43 -14.70 -14.03
C THR A 9 -16.61 -13.42 -14.11
N VAL A 10 -15.58 -13.44 -14.95
CA VAL A 10 -14.69 -12.30 -15.18
C VAL A 10 -14.50 -12.09 -16.69
N PRO A 11 -14.19 -10.87 -17.16
CA PRO A 11 -13.86 -10.62 -18.55
C PRO A 11 -12.66 -11.46 -19.01
N GLU A 12 -12.74 -12.04 -20.20
CA GLU A 12 -11.67 -12.87 -20.78
C GLU A 12 -10.36 -12.08 -20.92
N GLU A 13 -10.44 -10.87 -21.45
CA GLU A 13 -9.30 -9.94 -21.58
C GLU A 13 -8.57 -9.70 -20.25
N LEU A 14 -9.32 -9.64 -19.13
CA LEU A 14 -8.71 -9.47 -17.81
C LEU A 14 -7.92 -10.71 -17.41
N VAL A 15 -8.45 -11.91 -17.66
CA VAL A 15 -7.77 -13.17 -17.36
C VAL A 15 -6.49 -13.31 -18.16
N GLU A 16 -6.53 -12.99 -19.45
CA GLU A 16 -5.35 -13.03 -20.31
C GLU A 16 -4.30 -12.00 -19.87
N SER A 17 -4.71 -10.76 -19.56
CA SER A 17 -3.77 -9.75 -19.02
C SER A 17 -3.08 -10.17 -17.72
N ILE A 18 -3.75 -10.97 -16.89
CA ILE A 18 -3.16 -11.50 -15.65
C ILE A 18 -2.17 -12.61 -15.98
N LYS A 19 -2.53 -13.54 -16.88
CA LYS A 19 -1.66 -14.64 -17.31
C LYS A 19 -0.37 -14.15 -18.00
N GLU A 20 -0.37 -12.98 -18.62
CA GLU A 20 0.85 -12.36 -19.15
C GLU A 20 1.84 -11.98 -18.04
N ARG A 21 1.34 -11.67 -16.83
CA ARG A 21 2.14 -11.22 -15.68
C ARG A 21 2.49 -12.33 -14.71
N VAL A 22 1.66 -13.38 -14.62
CA VAL A 22 1.82 -14.49 -13.68
C VAL A 22 1.63 -15.84 -14.37
N ASP A 23 2.29 -16.88 -13.88
CA ASP A 23 2.08 -18.24 -14.40
C ASP A 23 0.63 -18.73 -14.23
N ALA A 24 0.27 -19.83 -14.90
CA ALA A 24 -1.10 -20.35 -14.91
C ALA A 24 -1.65 -20.74 -13.52
N ARG A 25 -0.79 -21.02 -12.52
CA ARG A 25 -1.20 -21.24 -11.12
C ARG A 25 -1.25 -19.95 -10.32
N GLY A 26 -0.63 -18.88 -10.82
CA GLY A 26 -0.55 -17.56 -10.23
C GLY A 26 -1.82 -16.73 -10.36
N VAL A 27 -2.76 -17.05 -11.26
CA VAL A 27 -3.97 -16.23 -11.47
C VAL A 27 -4.81 -16.12 -10.19
N SER A 28 -5.08 -17.23 -9.50
CA SER A 28 -5.83 -17.19 -8.24
C SER A 28 -5.08 -16.47 -7.13
N GLY A 29 -3.75 -16.61 -7.09
CA GLY A 29 -2.90 -15.91 -6.12
C GLY A 29 -2.87 -14.41 -6.36
N TYR A 30 -2.78 -14.00 -7.63
CA TYR A 30 -2.83 -12.62 -8.07
C TYR A 30 -4.17 -11.97 -7.69
N ILE A 31 -5.29 -12.64 -7.99
CA ILE A 31 -6.63 -12.14 -7.64
C ILE A 31 -6.78 -12.02 -6.12
N ALA A 32 -6.31 -13.02 -5.35
CA ALA A 32 -6.37 -12.95 -3.90
C ALA A 32 -5.54 -11.78 -3.34
N ALA A 33 -4.34 -11.56 -3.87
CA ALA A 33 -3.49 -10.44 -3.46
C ALA A 33 -4.11 -9.09 -3.83
N ALA A 34 -4.64 -8.96 -5.04
CA ALA A 34 -5.33 -7.75 -5.49
C ALA A 34 -6.58 -7.45 -4.65
N ALA A 35 -7.38 -8.47 -4.35
CA ALA A 35 -8.57 -8.31 -3.49
C ALA A 35 -8.21 -7.93 -2.05
N ALA A 36 -7.15 -8.52 -1.49
CA ALA A 36 -6.66 -8.17 -0.16
C ALA A 36 -6.12 -6.72 -0.13
N HIS A 37 -5.40 -6.31 -1.17
CA HIS A 37 -4.94 -4.93 -1.30
C HIS A 37 -6.12 -3.95 -1.41
N GLN A 38 -7.13 -4.28 -2.21
CA GLN A 38 -8.32 -3.44 -2.35
C GLN A 38 -9.08 -3.31 -1.03
N ASP A 39 -9.32 -4.40 -0.29
CA ASP A 39 -9.97 -4.35 1.03
C ASP A 39 -9.18 -3.47 2.01
N ALA A 40 -7.84 -3.57 1.99
CA ALA A 40 -6.99 -2.72 2.82
C ALA A 40 -7.11 -1.23 2.44
N MET A 41 -7.15 -0.92 1.13
CA MET A 41 -7.32 0.46 0.65
C MET A 41 -8.71 1.02 0.94
N ASP A 42 -9.76 0.19 0.83
CA ASP A 42 -11.14 0.59 1.15
C ASP A 42 -11.26 0.95 2.64
N ARG A 43 -10.68 0.13 3.53
CA ARG A 43 -10.61 0.41 4.98
C ARG A 43 -9.79 1.65 5.29
N LEU A 44 -8.68 1.85 4.58
CA LEU A 44 -7.84 3.05 4.75
C LEU A 44 -8.61 4.31 4.36
N ARG A 45 -9.38 4.23 3.27
CA ARG A 45 -10.22 5.33 2.81
C ARG A 45 -11.32 5.66 3.83
N GLU A 46 -12.00 4.65 4.35
CA GLU A 46 -13.00 4.83 5.41
C GLU A 46 -12.41 5.52 6.65
N LEU A 47 -11.18 5.16 7.03
CA LEU A 47 -10.48 5.82 8.13
C LEU A 47 -10.12 7.27 7.79
N ALA A 48 -9.62 7.52 6.59
CA ALA A 48 -9.28 8.86 6.13
C ALA A 48 -10.49 9.78 6.11
N ASP A 49 -11.62 9.31 5.56
CA ASP A 49 -12.88 10.05 5.51
C ASP A 49 -13.34 10.44 6.92
N ARG A 50 -13.27 9.51 7.89
CA ARG A 50 -13.61 9.78 9.30
C ARG A 50 -12.70 10.83 9.93
N LEU A 51 -11.41 10.78 9.66
CA LEU A 51 -10.44 11.76 10.18
C LEU A 51 -10.67 13.15 9.58
N GLU A 52 -11.01 13.21 8.29
CA GLU A 52 -11.36 14.46 7.61
C GLU A 52 -12.67 15.05 8.13
N GLU A 53 -13.67 14.22 8.45
CA GLU A 53 -14.88 14.69 9.13
C GLU A 53 -14.60 15.31 10.50
N GLU A 54 -13.66 14.75 11.27
CA GLU A 54 -13.32 15.21 12.62
C GLU A 54 -12.40 16.45 12.62
N HIS A 55 -11.41 16.49 11.74
CA HIS A 55 -10.34 17.48 11.76
C HIS A 55 -10.37 18.48 10.58
N GLY A 56 -11.19 18.22 9.57
CA GLY A 56 -11.18 18.95 8.31
C GLY A 56 -10.16 18.40 7.32
N SER A 57 -10.22 18.91 6.09
CA SER A 57 -9.32 18.54 5.01
C SER A 57 -7.88 18.97 5.32
N VAL A 58 -6.92 18.08 5.08
CA VAL A 58 -5.49 18.39 5.20
C VAL A 58 -5.13 19.48 4.19
N THR A 59 -4.51 20.56 4.66
CA THR A 59 -4.01 21.62 3.79
C THR A 59 -2.66 21.26 3.18
N ASP A 60 -2.36 21.85 2.02
CA ASP A 60 -1.05 21.66 1.35
C ASP A 60 0.12 22.07 2.26
N GLU A 61 -0.06 23.11 3.08
CA GLU A 61 0.94 23.58 4.05
C GLU A 61 1.19 22.54 5.15
N GLU A 62 0.13 21.95 5.70
CA GLU A 62 0.24 20.89 6.72
C GLU A 62 0.85 19.61 6.16
N GLN A 63 0.49 19.26 4.92
CA GLN A 63 1.08 18.12 4.21
C GLN A 63 2.57 18.33 3.99
N GLN A 64 2.99 19.50 3.50
CA GLN A 64 4.39 19.81 3.29
C GLN A 64 5.17 19.79 4.61
N ALA A 65 4.63 20.41 5.67
CA ALA A 65 5.26 20.40 6.99
C ALA A 65 5.38 18.99 7.59
N ALA A 66 4.51 18.05 7.22
CA ALA A 66 4.62 16.65 7.61
C ALA A 66 5.71 15.91 6.82
N LEU A 67 5.79 16.13 5.51
CA LEU A 67 6.83 15.57 4.64
C LEU A 67 8.24 16.05 5.05
N ASP A 68 8.38 17.33 5.36
CA ASP A 68 9.66 17.91 5.83
C ASP A 68 10.10 17.26 7.14
N ARG A 69 9.15 16.97 8.05
CA ARG A 69 9.43 16.24 9.31
C ARG A 69 9.88 14.81 9.05
N ILE A 70 9.26 14.09 8.11
CA ILE A 70 9.66 12.72 7.75
C ILE A 70 11.08 12.74 7.18
N ALA A 71 11.36 13.63 6.22
CA ALA A 71 12.69 13.76 5.62
C ALA A 71 13.77 14.05 6.68
N ALA A 72 13.49 14.95 7.63
CA ALA A 72 14.42 15.25 8.71
C ALA A 72 14.70 14.03 9.62
N ILE A 73 13.72 13.16 9.84
CA ILE A 73 13.89 11.91 10.59
C ILE A 73 14.78 10.94 9.80
N ASP A 74 14.54 10.80 8.50
CA ASP A 74 15.33 9.92 7.63
C ASP A 74 16.80 10.38 7.55
N ASP A 75 17.04 11.68 7.36
CA ASP A 75 18.37 12.29 7.35
C ASP A 75 19.12 12.04 8.67
N TRP A 76 18.43 12.16 9.80
CA TRP A 76 19.00 11.87 11.11
C TRP A 76 19.40 10.40 11.25
N HIS A 77 18.56 9.48 10.76
CA HIS A 77 18.86 8.05 10.77
C HIS A 77 20.07 7.69 9.89
N ASP A 78 20.19 8.32 8.72
CA ASP A 78 21.33 8.10 7.81
C ASP A 78 22.63 8.65 8.40
N ALA A 79 22.59 9.84 9.00
CA ALA A 79 23.72 10.41 9.72
C ALA A 79 24.18 9.48 10.87
N GLN A 80 23.26 8.87 11.63
CA GLN A 80 23.63 7.91 12.66
C GLN A 80 24.23 6.61 12.10
N ARG A 81 23.71 6.06 11.01
CA ARG A 81 24.29 4.86 10.38
C ARG A 81 25.70 5.10 9.85
N SER A 82 25.94 6.28 9.27
CA SER A 82 27.27 6.64 8.76
C SER A 82 28.32 6.74 9.88
N THR A 83 27.99 7.36 11.01
CA THR A 83 28.90 7.50 12.15
C THR A 83 29.17 6.16 12.87
N ALA A 84 28.17 5.27 12.93
CA ALA A 84 28.35 3.91 13.47
C ALA A 84 29.19 3.01 12.55
N GLY A 85 29.15 3.23 11.22
CA GLY A 85 29.94 2.50 10.24
C GLY A 85 31.42 2.92 10.18
N GLU A 86 31.75 4.18 10.49
CA GLU A 86 33.14 4.65 10.58
C GLU A 86 33.87 4.20 11.87
N ALA A 87 33.14 3.74 12.88
CA ALA A 87 33.69 3.30 14.16
C ALA A 87 34.00 1.78 14.24
N ALA A 88 33.83 1.03 13.14
CA ALA A 88 34.06 -0.40 13.02
C ALA A 88 35.24 -0.71 12.08
#